data_AF-A0A845E509-F1
#
_entry.id   AF-A0A845E509-F1
#
_cell.length_a   1.000
_cell.length_b   1.000
_cell.length_c   1.000
_cell.angle_alpha   90.00
_cell.angle_beta   90.00
_cell.angle_gamma   90.00
#
_symmetry.space_group_name_H-M   'P 1'
#
loop_
_entity.id
_entity.type
_entity.pdbx_description
1 polymer ?
#
loop_
_entity_poly.entity_id
_entity_poly.type
_entity_poly.pdbx_seq_one_letter_code
_entity_poly.pdbx_strand_id
1 'polypeptide(L)'
;MTHLKLLALKFVFTLGLLFIILGLGFDVSFGNVFLISLVVSALGYLGDVTILKRSNNTMATAGDFVLSFAVIYFMTDALTVGDDVFEATLISAVSLAIFEYFFHQSVARSLDQEKKENHEVRSTGQLQTEASEELFPYEKEDKDK
;
A
#
# COMPACT_ATOMS: atom_id res chain seq x y z
N MET A 1 -0.87 -12.51 -8.72
CA MET A 1 -1.62 -12.88 -7.49
C MET A 1 -1.22 -12.04 -6.28
N THR A 2 -0.95 -10.75 -6.49
CA THR A 2 -0.43 -9.82 -5.47
C THR A 2 -1.55 -8.98 -4.85
N HIS A 3 -2.54 -8.54 -5.63
CA HIS A 3 -3.64 -7.70 -5.14
C HIS A 3 -4.52 -8.36 -4.08
N LEU A 4 -4.86 -9.65 -4.24
CA LEU A 4 -5.67 -10.37 -3.24
C LEU A 4 -4.94 -10.53 -1.90
N LYS A 5 -3.61 -10.77 -1.95
CA LYS A 5 -2.78 -10.86 -0.74
C LYS A 5 -2.69 -9.51 -0.03
N LEU A 6 -2.51 -8.42 -0.79
CA LEU A 6 -2.47 -7.05 -0.26
C LEU A 6 -3.79 -6.66 0.39
N LEU A 7 -4.93 -6.99 -0.23
CA LEU A 7 -6.26 -6.73 0.32
C LEU A 7 -6.49 -7.53 1.61
N ALA A 8 -6.19 -8.83 1.60
CA ALA A 8 -6.31 -9.67 2.80
C ALA A 8 -5.45 -9.15 3.96
N LEU A 9 -4.23 -8.70 3.68
CA LEU A 9 -3.36 -8.10 4.69
C LEU A 9 -3.94 -6.78 5.22
N LYS A 10 -4.44 -5.88 4.35
CA LYS A 10 -5.14 -4.64 4.74
C LYS A 10 -6.34 -4.95 5.64
N PHE A 11 -7.14 -5.97 5.32
CA PHE A 11 -8.27 -6.40 6.13
C PHE A 11 -7.85 -6.89 7.53
N VAL A 12 -6.83 -7.76 7.62
CA VAL A 12 -6.37 -8.28 8.92
C VAL A 12 -5.85 -7.16 9.82
N PHE A 13 -5.11 -6.20 9.26
CA PHE A 13 -4.62 -5.05 10.02
C PHE A 13 -5.75 -4.12 10.47
N THR A 14 -6.68 -3.79 9.58
CA THR A 14 -7.84 -2.93 9.93
C THR A 14 -8.70 -3.58 11.02
N LEU A 15 -8.97 -4.88 10.92
CA LEU A 15 -9.68 -5.64 11.95
C LEU A 15 -8.92 -5.65 13.27
N GLY A 16 -7.61 -5.96 13.25
CA GLY A 16 -6.80 -6.00 14.47
C GLY A 16 -6.72 -4.65 15.16
N LEU A 17 -6.55 -3.58 14.40
CA LEU A 17 -6.45 -2.22 14.93
C LEU A 17 -7.79 -1.72 15.50
N LEU A 18 -8.90 -1.95 14.78
CA LEU A 18 -10.23 -1.63 15.30
C LEU A 18 -10.60 -2.49 16.50
N PHE A 19 -10.18 -3.74 16.55
CA PHE A 19 -10.43 -4.60 17.72
C PHE A 19 -9.71 -4.11 18.97
N ILE A 20 -8.46 -3.65 18.83
CA ILE A 20 -7.73 -3.05 19.95
C ILE A 20 -8.42 -1.78 20.42
N ILE A 21 -8.87 -0.91 19.52
CA ILE A 21 -9.45 0.38 19.89
C ILE A 21 -10.91 0.23 20.33
N LEU A 22 -11.81 -0.19 19.44
CA LEU A 22 -13.24 -0.33 19.74
C LEU A 22 -13.51 -1.50 20.69
N GLY A 23 -12.89 -2.65 20.46
CA GLY A 23 -13.15 -3.86 21.24
C GLY A 23 -12.62 -3.75 22.67
N LEU A 24 -11.33 -3.47 22.83
CA LEU A 24 -10.70 -3.38 24.17
C LEU A 24 -10.84 -2.01 24.82
N GLY A 25 -10.89 -0.92 24.04
CA GLY A 25 -10.96 0.44 24.55
C GLY A 25 -12.38 0.93 24.87
N PHE A 26 -13.37 0.53 24.05
CA PHE A 26 -14.76 1.02 24.14
C PHE A 26 -15.79 -0.09 24.37
N ASP A 27 -15.33 -1.30 24.74
CA ASP A 27 -16.17 -2.48 25.04
C ASP A 27 -17.16 -2.85 23.92
N VAL A 28 -16.80 -2.56 22.66
CA VAL A 28 -17.63 -2.90 21.52
C VAL A 28 -17.54 -4.41 21.26
N SER A 29 -18.69 -5.06 21.10
CA SER A 29 -18.74 -6.50 20.84
C SER A 29 -17.91 -6.89 19.60
N PHE A 30 -17.20 -8.01 19.68
CA PHE A 30 -16.37 -8.51 18.57
C PHE A 30 -17.15 -8.63 17.25
N GLY A 31 -18.42 -9.05 17.31
CA GLY A 31 -19.28 -9.14 16.13
C GLY A 31 -19.49 -7.78 15.45
N ASN A 32 -19.71 -6.72 16.23
CA ASN A 32 -19.86 -5.38 15.70
C ASN A 32 -18.53 -4.86 15.13
N VAL A 33 -17.41 -5.06 15.83
CA VAL A 33 -16.08 -4.68 15.32
C VAL A 33 -15.75 -5.41 14.01
N PHE A 34 -16.07 -6.70 13.93
CA PHE A 34 -15.88 -7.49 12.71
C PHE A 34 -16.69 -6.92 11.55
N LEU A 35 -17.97 -6.59 11.77
CA LEU A 35 -18.82 -5.98 10.74
C LEU A 35 -18.31 -4.61 10.30
N ILE A 36 -17.90 -3.76 11.25
CA ILE A 36 -17.33 -2.44 10.96
C ILE A 36 -16.06 -2.59 10.10
N SER A 37 -15.12 -3.44 10.52
CA SER A 37 -13.87 -3.66 9.76
C SER A 37 -14.12 -4.22 8.35
N LEU A 38 -15.12 -5.09 8.19
CA LEU A 38 -15.52 -5.62 6.89
C LEU A 38 -16.05 -4.53 5.97
N VAL A 39 -16.93 -3.66 6.48
CA VAL A 39 -17.51 -2.56 5.69
C VAL A 39 -16.45 -1.50 5.37
N VAL A 40 -15.61 -1.12 6.34
CA VAL A 40 -14.49 -0.19 6.12
C VAL A 40 -13.53 -0.73 5.06
N SER A 41 -13.13 -2.00 5.15
CA SER A 41 -12.23 -2.61 4.17
C SER A 41 -12.85 -2.74 2.78
N ALA A 42 -14.15 -3.08 2.70
CA ALA A 42 -14.87 -3.16 1.43
C ALA A 42 -15.01 -1.78 0.76
N LEU A 43 -15.48 -0.77 1.50
CA LEU A 43 -15.63 0.58 0.99
C LEU A 43 -14.27 1.23 0.70
N GLY A 44 -13.25 0.97 1.51
CA GLY A 44 -11.88 1.40 1.28
C GLY A 44 -11.30 0.81 0.01
N TYR A 45 -11.60 -0.46 -0.30
CA TYR A 45 -11.22 -1.04 -1.60
C TYR A 45 -11.90 -0.36 -2.78
N LEU A 46 -13.18 0.02 -2.65
CA LEU A 46 -13.88 0.79 -3.69
C LEU A 46 -13.29 2.21 -3.82
N GLY A 47 -12.96 2.85 -2.71
CA GLY A 47 -12.26 4.14 -2.64
C GLY A 47 -10.91 4.09 -3.33
N ASP A 48 -10.08 3.11 -2.96
CA ASP A 48 -8.79 2.83 -3.57
C ASP A 48 -8.93 2.66 -5.09
N VAL A 49 -9.81 1.77 -5.58
CA VAL A 49 -9.95 1.51 -7.03
C VAL A 49 -10.41 2.75 -7.82
N THR A 50 -11.23 3.61 -7.20
CA THR A 50 -11.75 4.82 -7.85
C THR A 50 -10.79 6.00 -7.78
N ILE A 51 -10.07 6.17 -6.67
CA ILE A 51 -9.12 7.26 -6.43
C ILE A 51 -7.75 6.97 -7.06
N LEU A 52 -7.29 5.70 -7.10
CA LEU A 52 -5.97 5.32 -7.64
C LEU A 52 -5.80 5.62 -9.14
N LYS A 53 -6.86 5.85 -9.92
CA LYS A 53 -6.69 6.18 -11.35
C LYS A 53 -6.15 7.59 -11.59
N ARG A 54 -6.13 8.47 -10.58
CA ARG A 54 -5.87 9.90 -10.83
C ARG A 54 -5.16 10.69 -9.72
N SER A 55 -4.75 10.05 -8.63
CA SER A 55 -4.30 10.77 -7.42
C SER A 55 -2.89 10.40 -6.94
N ASN A 56 -2.21 11.38 -6.32
CA ASN A 56 -0.96 11.21 -5.58
C ASN A 56 -1.24 10.43 -4.27
N ASN A 57 -0.30 9.62 -3.79
CA ASN A 57 -0.48 8.72 -2.63
C ASN A 57 -1.10 9.39 -1.38
N THR A 58 -0.74 10.65 -1.11
CA THR A 58 -1.24 11.41 0.05
C THR A 58 -2.73 11.73 -0.03
N MET A 59 -3.25 11.99 -1.22
CA MET A 59 -4.65 12.36 -1.40
C MET A 59 -5.58 11.13 -1.46
N ALA A 60 -5.03 9.95 -1.78
CA ALA A 60 -5.71 8.67 -1.56
C ALA A 60 -5.93 8.41 -0.06
N THR A 61 -4.88 8.54 0.75
CA THR A 61 -4.98 8.35 2.21
C THR A 61 -5.93 9.35 2.88
N ALA A 62 -5.99 10.59 2.41
CA ALA A 62 -6.94 11.58 2.92
C ALA A 62 -8.40 11.20 2.62
N GLY A 63 -8.67 10.64 1.44
CA GLY A 63 -10.00 10.12 1.08
C GLY A 63 -10.38 8.91 1.93
N ASP A 64 -9.47 7.96 2.08
CA ASP A 64 -9.68 6.76 2.90
C ASP A 64 -9.88 7.11 4.39
N PHE A 65 -9.22 8.15 4.90
CA PHE A 65 -9.45 8.66 6.25
C PHE A 65 -10.89 9.17 6.44
N VAL A 66 -11.37 10.02 5.54
CA VAL A 66 -12.73 10.59 5.63
C VAL A 66 -13.78 9.48 5.50
N LEU A 67 -13.57 8.57 4.56
CA LEU A 67 -14.43 7.41 4.36
C LEU A 67 -14.47 6.53 5.62
N SER A 68 -13.30 6.17 6.17
CA SER A 68 -13.18 5.33 7.36
C SER A 68 -13.82 6.01 8.57
N PHE A 69 -13.58 7.31 8.76
CA PHE A 69 -14.22 8.10 9.82
C PHE A 69 -15.74 8.04 9.72
N ALA A 70 -16.30 8.34 8.55
CA ALA A 70 -17.74 8.33 8.35
C ALA A 70 -18.35 6.95 8.61
N VAL A 71 -17.74 5.90 8.06
CA VAL A 71 -18.22 4.52 8.21
C VAL A 71 -18.14 4.07 9.67
N ILE A 72 -17.01 4.26 10.34
CA ILE A 72 -16.83 3.89 11.75
C ILE A 72 -17.84 4.67 12.61
N TYR A 73 -18.02 5.96 12.36
CA TYR A 73 -18.96 6.79 13.12
C TYR A 73 -20.38 6.26 13.01
N PHE A 74 -20.92 6.18 11.79
CA PHE A 74 -22.31 5.76 11.56
C PHE A 74 -22.57 4.32 12.01
N MET A 75 -21.61 3.42 11.79
CA MET A 75 -21.79 2.03 12.22
C MET A 75 -21.64 1.85 13.71
N THR A 76 -20.73 2.57 14.37
CA THR A 76 -20.58 2.49 15.82
C THR A 76 -21.82 3.09 16.49
N ASP A 77 -22.29 4.25 16.04
CA ASP A 77 -23.54 4.88 16.51
C ASP A 77 -24.76 3.97 16.33
N ALA A 78 -24.85 3.26 15.19
CA ALA A 78 -25.98 2.38 14.91
C ALA A 78 -25.92 1.02 15.63
N LEU A 79 -24.72 0.52 15.93
CA LEU A 79 -24.52 -0.85 16.46
C LEU A 79 -24.20 -0.87 17.96
N THR A 80 -23.86 0.26 18.56
CA THR A 80 -23.50 0.36 19.98
C THR A 80 -24.42 1.34 20.69
N VAL A 81 -24.52 1.20 22.01
CA VAL A 81 -25.29 2.10 22.88
C VAL A 81 -24.28 2.68 23.86
N GLY A 82 -23.53 3.68 23.42
CA GLY A 82 -22.52 4.36 24.23
C GLY A 82 -22.46 5.84 23.89
N ASP A 83 -22.14 6.69 24.86
CA ASP A 83 -22.06 8.15 24.65
C ASP A 83 -20.73 8.59 24.02
N ASP A 84 -19.70 7.73 24.05
CA ASP A 84 -18.32 8.07 23.62
C ASP A 84 -18.02 7.73 22.14
N VAL A 85 -19.06 7.55 21.32
CA VAL A 85 -18.94 7.13 19.91
C VAL A 85 -18.04 8.07 19.11
N PHE A 86 -18.12 9.38 19.37
CA PHE A 86 -17.29 10.36 18.66
C PHE A 86 -15.80 10.22 18.99
N GLU A 87 -15.45 10.05 20.27
CA GLU A 87 -14.07 9.86 20.70
C GLU A 87 -13.50 8.54 20.18
N ALA A 88 -14.29 7.45 20.29
CA ALA A 88 -13.94 6.14 19.74
C ALA A 88 -13.66 6.18 18.24
N THR A 89 -14.52 6.87 17.50
CA THR A 89 -14.38 7.05 16.06
C THR A 89 -13.14 7.85 15.74
N LEU A 90 -12.91 8.98 16.42
CA LEU A 90 -11.80 9.87 16.13
C LEU A 90 -10.45 9.18 16.35
N ILE A 91 -10.27 8.50 17.48
CA ILE A 91 -9.04 7.75 17.80
C ILE A 91 -8.83 6.62 16.78
N SER A 92 -9.90 5.92 16.42
CA SER A 92 -9.85 4.81 15.46
C SER A 92 -9.48 5.29 14.07
N ALA A 93 -10.16 6.30 13.55
CA ALA A 93 -9.92 6.82 12.22
C ALA A 93 -8.52 7.41 12.07
N VAL A 94 -8.04 8.17 13.08
CA VAL A 94 -6.69 8.73 13.06
C VAL A 94 -5.64 7.61 13.06
N SER A 95 -5.83 6.60 13.92
CA SER A 95 -4.93 5.46 14.01
C SER A 95 -4.92 4.64 12.71
N LEU A 96 -6.08 4.45 12.08
CA LEU A 96 -6.22 3.77 10.80
C LEU A 96 -5.52 4.54 9.67
N ALA A 97 -5.70 5.86 9.59
CA ALA A 97 -5.08 6.68 8.56
C ALA A 97 -3.55 6.73 8.67
N ILE A 98 -3.01 6.77 9.90
CA ILE A 98 -1.56 6.66 10.11
C ILE A 98 -1.09 5.30 9.58
N PHE A 99 -1.78 4.21 9.93
CA PHE A 99 -1.42 2.88 9.46
C PHE A 99 -1.51 2.75 7.94
N GLU A 100 -2.57 3.27 7.32
CA GLU A 100 -2.77 3.25 5.86
C GLU A 100 -1.70 4.06 5.13
N TYR A 101 -1.29 5.21 5.66
CA TYR A 101 -0.18 5.99 5.11
C TYR A 101 1.10 5.15 5.02
N PHE A 102 1.46 4.45 6.10
CA PHE A 102 2.60 3.54 6.11
C PHE A 102 2.40 2.34 5.18
N PHE A 103 1.19 1.79 5.12
CA PHE A 103 0.85 0.67 4.24
C PHE A 103 1.05 1.04 2.76
N HIS A 104 0.51 2.18 2.29
CA HIS A 104 0.71 2.62 0.91
C HIS A 104 2.19 2.84 0.58
N GLN A 105 2.96 3.44 1.50
CA GLN A 105 4.39 3.65 1.31
C GLN A 105 5.18 2.33 1.27
N SER A 106 4.80 1.36 2.10
CA SER A 106 5.41 0.03 2.14
C SER A 106 5.10 -0.76 0.87
N VAL A 107 3.83 -0.81 0.47
CA VAL A 107 3.36 -1.51 -0.73
C VAL A 107 4.00 -0.92 -2.00
N ALA A 108 4.13 0.40 -2.10
CA ALA A 108 4.82 1.03 -3.22
C ALA A 108 6.27 0.54 -3.36
N ARG A 109 7.00 0.44 -2.23
CA ARG A 109 8.39 -0.05 -2.22
C ARG A 109 8.50 -1.54 -2.53
N SER A 110 7.61 -2.36 -1.99
CA SER A 110 7.61 -3.82 -2.23
C SER A 110 7.26 -4.16 -3.68
N LEU A 111 6.33 -3.45 -4.30
CA LEU A 111 5.99 -3.64 -5.72
C LEU A 111 7.12 -3.21 -6.65
N ASP A 112 7.85 -2.13 -6.31
CA ASP A 112 9.03 -1.70 -7.07
C ASP A 112 10.19 -2.70 -7.00
N GLN A 113 10.36 -3.38 -5.85
CA GLN A 113 11.35 -4.43 -5.69
C GLN A 113 11.00 -5.69 -6.50
N GLU A 114 9.75 -6.17 -6.46
CA GLU A 114 9.31 -7.30 -7.30
C GLU A 114 9.47 -7.01 -8.81
N LYS A 115 9.27 -5.75 -9.23
CA LYS A 115 9.45 -5.35 -10.64
C LYS A 115 10.93 -5.34 -11.06
N LYS A 116 11.84 -5.01 -10.14
CA LYS A 116 13.29 -5.06 -10.37
C LYS A 116 13.81 -6.49 -10.40
N GLU A 117 13.37 -7.33 -9.46
CA GLU A 117 13.77 -8.74 -9.39
C GLU A 117 13.28 -9.54 -10.62
N ASN A 118 12.04 -9.29 -11.09
CA ASN A 118 11.53 -9.89 -12.33
C ASN A 118 12.21 -9.34 -13.61
N HIS A 119 12.81 -8.15 -13.58
CA HIS A 119 13.62 -7.65 -14.71
C HIS A 119 15.03 -8.22 -14.70
N GLU A 120 15.64 -8.46 -13.54
CA GLU A 120 16.96 -9.10 -13.45
C GLU A 120 16.92 -10.57 -13.88
N VAL A 121 15.85 -11.31 -13.53
CA VAL A 121 15.69 -12.72 -13.95
C VAL A 121 15.36 -12.85 -15.46
N ARG A 122 14.99 -11.76 -16.13
CA ARG A 122 14.70 -11.71 -17.57
C ARG A 122 15.71 -10.87 -18.36
N SER A 123 16.89 -10.62 -17.81
CA SER A 123 18.06 -10.05 -18.50
C SER A 123 19.09 -11.14 -18.85
N THR A 124 18.63 -12.29 -19.32
CA THR A 124 19.52 -13.27 -19.95
C THR A 124 19.52 -13.02 -21.46
N GLY A 125 20.59 -12.41 -21.97
CA GLY A 125 20.98 -12.64 -23.38
C GLY A 125 21.16 -11.45 -24.31
N GLN A 126 21.45 -10.24 -23.84
CA GLN A 126 22.11 -9.25 -24.70
C GLN A 126 23.41 -8.76 -24.06
N LEU A 127 24.37 -9.68 -23.93
CA LEU A 127 25.77 -9.31 -23.96
C LEU A 127 26.12 -9.03 -25.43
N GLN A 128 26.04 -7.78 -25.84
CA GLN A 128 26.67 -7.35 -27.08
C GLN A 128 28.18 -7.25 -26.81
N THR A 129 28.93 -8.19 -27.35
CA THR A 129 30.39 -8.08 -27.46
C THR A 129 30.69 -7.18 -28.64
N GLU A 130 30.97 -5.91 -28.39
CA GLU A 130 31.67 -5.10 -29.38
C GLU A 130 33.15 -5.49 -29.34
N ALA A 131 33.51 -6.47 -30.16
CA ALA A 131 34.90 -6.67 -30.57
C ALA A 131 35.06 -5.91 -31.89
N SER A 132 35.55 -4.67 -31.81
CA SER A 132 36.06 -3.97 -32.99
C SER A 132 37.57 -3.78 -32.84
N GLU A 133 38.26 -4.23 -33.87
CA GLU A 133 39.68 -4.51 -33.96
C GLU A 133 40.46 -3.22 -34.19
N GLU A 134 40.94 -2.58 -33.11
CA GLU A 134 41.89 -1.47 -33.20
C GLU A 134 43.16 -1.79 -32.42
N LEU A 135 44.06 -2.58 -32.99
CA LEU A 135 45.45 -2.63 -32.54
C LEU A 135 46.37 -3.08 -33.69
N PHE A 136 46.77 -2.15 -34.57
CA PHE A 136 48.19 -1.94 -34.91
C PHE A 136 48.39 -0.53 -35.49
N PRO A 137 49.21 0.34 -34.86
CA PRO A 137 49.73 1.50 -35.55
C PRO A 137 50.78 1.04 -36.55
N TYR A 138 50.60 1.32 -37.84
CA TYR A 138 51.72 1.26 -38.78
C TYR A 138 52.63 2.44 -38.48
N GLU A 139 53.67 2.19 -37.70
CA GLU A 139 54.86 3.01 -37.71
C GLU A 139 55.94 2.19 -38.41
N LYS A 140 56.26 2.59 -39.65
CA LYS A 140 57.51 2.22 -40.29
C LYS A 140 58.17 3.51 -40.76
N GLU A 141 58.99 4.06 -39.89
CA GLU A 141 60.10 4.91 -40.31
C GLU A 141 61.18 4.06 -41.00
N ASP A 142 61.55 4.56 -42.18
CA ASP A 142 62.90 4.66 -42.73
C ASP A 142 63.59 3.57 -43.58
N LYS A 143 64.10 4.11 -44.72
CA LYS A 143 65.23 3.72 -45.59
C LYS A 143 65.00 2.77 -46.77
N ASP A 144 64.93 3.34 -47.98
CA ASP A 144 66.04 3.29 -48.96
C ASP A 144 65.64 3.84 -50.34
N LYS A 145 66.22 4.99 -50.73
CA LYS A 145 66.94 5.27 -52.00
C LYS A 145 67.13 6.77 -52.24
#